data_AF-A0A2W6RBY1-F1
#
_entry.id   AF-A0A2W6RBY1-F1
#
_cell.length_a   1.000
_cell.length_b   1.000
_cell.length_c   1.000
_cell.angle_alpha   90.00
_cell.angle_beta   90.00
_cell.angle_gamma   90.00
#
_symmetry.space_group_name_H-M   'P 1'
#
loop_
_entity.id
_entity.type
_entity.pdbx_description
1 polymer ?
#
loop_
_entity_poly.entity_id
_entity_poly.type
_entity_poly.pdbx_seq_one_letter_code
_entity_poly.pdbx_strand_id
1 'polypeptide(L)'
;MEWAARAIGVFYVLGGLMLLYQAWLNWRLQQALSGLVSTSFDDHLADGVIALGGLLVLASGLALAALSAWAVVAFLAGWTIQAAYLLWANRAYPNDPAAAGRRRAVHAFAAYTAATALVLTMPLMGVLG
;
A
#
# COMPACT_ATOMS: atom_id res chain seq x y z
N MET A 1 18.72 12.68 -11.26
CA MET A 1 17.43 11.98 -11.47
C MET A 1 17.42 10.63 -10.75
N GLU A 2 18.40 9.76 -11.00
CA GLU A 2 18.51 8.43 -10.36
C GLU A 2 18.49 8.47 -8.82
N TRP A 3 19.26 9.37 -8.19
CA TRP A 3 19.27 9.50 -6.73
C TRP A 3 17.90 9.85 -6.12
N ALA A 4 17.11 10.66 -6.83
CA ALA A 4 15.75 11.00 -6.40
C ALA A 4 14.82 9.78 -6.53
N ALA A 5 14.93 9.02 -7.62
CA ALA A 5 14.19 7.77 -7.81
C ALA A 5 14.50 6.76 -6.70
N ARG A 6 15.78 6.60 -6.35
CA ARG A 6 16.22 5.72 -5.25
C ARG A 6 15.68 6.18 -3.90
N ALA A 7 15.71 7.48 -3.61
CA ALA A 7 15.17 8.03 -2.38
C ALA A 7 13.65 7.78 -2.26
N ILE A 8 12.90 7.96 -3.36
CA ILE A 8 11.47 7.63 -3.42
C ILE A 8 11.25 6.13 -3.23
N GLY A 9 12.08 5.28 -3.86
CA GLY A 9 12.06 3.84 -3.65
C GLY A 9 12.25 3.46 -2.18
N VAL A 10 13.27 4.00 -1.52
CA VAL A 10 13.54 3.77 -0.09
C VAL A 10 12.39 4.26 0.78
N PHE A 11 11.79 5.41 0.49
CA PHE A 11 10.60 5.88 1.18
C PHE A 11 9.45 4.86 1.10
N TYR A 12 9.22 4.28 -0.07
CA TYR A 12 8.20 3.25 -0.25
C TYR A 12 8.55 1.91 0.42
N VAL A 13 9.84 1.53 0.48
CA VAL A 13 10.29 0.38 1.28
C VAL A 13 9.93 0.57 2.75
N LEU A 14 10.27 1.73 3.32
CA LEU A 14 9.96 2.06 4.71
C LEU A 14 8.45 2.09 4.96
N GLY A 15 7.67 2.65 4.03
CA GLY A 15 6.21 2.65 4.08
C GLY A 15 5.62 1.24 4.10
N GLY A 16 6.12 0.35 3.23
CA GLY A 16 5.70 -1.06 3.20
C GLY A 16 6.07 -1.81 4.48
N LEU A 17 7.27 -1.57 5.01
CA LEU A 17 7.73 -2.15 6.28
C LEU A 17 6.85 -1.69 7.45
N MET A 18 6.46 -0.42 7.47
CA MET A 18 5.58 0.14 8.50
C MET A 18 4.18 -0.47 8.45
N LEU A 19 3.62 -0.69 7.25
CA LEU A 19 2.33 -1.36 7.07
C LEU A 19 2.39 -2.82 7.56
N LEU A 20 3.45 -3.55 7.23
CA LEU A 20 3.67 -4.91 7.72
C LEU A 20 3.82 -4.94 9.25
N TYR A 21 4.53 -3.98 9.82
CA TYR A 21 4.69 -3.84 11.26
C TYR A 21 3.34 -3.57 11.96
N GLN A 22 2.51 -2.69 11.39
CA GLN A 22 1.16 -2.43 11.88
C GLN A 22 0.28 -3.68 11.83
N ALA A 23 0.27 -4.42 10.71
CA ALA A 23 -0.46 -5.68 10.58
C ALA A 23 -0.01 -6.71 11.63
N TRP A 24 1.31 -6.82 11.84
CA TRP A 24 1.87 -7.73 12.84
C TRP A 24 1.47 -7.34 14.27
N LEU A 25 1.49 -6.05 14.61
CA LEU A 25 1.02 -5.56 15.91
C LEU A 25 -0.47 -5.84 16.11
N ASN A 26 -1.29 -5.61 15.08
CA ASN A 26 -2.73 -5.85 15.14
C ASN A 26 -3.03 -7.34 15.37
N TRP A 27 -2.32 -8.21 14.63
CA TRP A 27 -2.42 -9.65 14.81
C TRP A 27 -2.03 -10.09 16.23
N ARG A 28 -0.94 -9.55 16.79
CA ARG A 28 -0.53 -9.86 18.18
C ARG A 28 -1.55 -9.39 19.22
N LEU A 29 -2.15 -8.23 19.01
CA LEU A 29 -3.20 -7.70 19.89
C LEU A 29 -4.45 -8.58 19.85
N GLN A 30 -4.89 -8.97 18.66
CA GLN A 30 -6.00 -9.92 18.50
C GLN A 30 -5.69 -11.25 19.18
N GLN A 31 -4.48 -11.79 18.99
CA GLN A 31 -4.08 -13.05 19.64
C GLN A 31 -4.12 -12.92 21.17
N ALA A 32 -3.66 -11.81 21.74
CA ALA A 32 -3.70 -11.57 23.18
C ALA A 32 -5.12 -11.36 23.73
N LEU A 33 -6.03 -10.80 22.92
CA LEU A 33 -7.42 -10.53 23.28
C LEU A 33 -8.39 -11.66 22.92
N SER A 34 -7.93 -12.68 22.18
CA SER A 34 -8.74 -13.81 21.70
C SER A 34 -9.43 -14.60 22.82
N GLY A 35 -8.89 -14.56 24.05
CA GLY A 35 -9.51 -15.16 25.23
C GLY A 35 -10.60 -14.29 25.90
N LEU A 36 -10.75 -13.02 25.50
CA LEU A 36 -11.62 -12.02 26.13
C LEU A 36 -12.72 -11.50 25.20
N VAL A 37 -12.49 -11.52 23.88
CA VAL A 37 -13.42 -11.01 22.85
C VAL A 37 -13.49 -11.99 21.68
N SER A 38 -14.69 -12.38 21.27
CA SER A 38 -14.91 -13.19 20.06
C SER A 38 -14.58 -12.36 18.81
N THR A 39 -13.48 -12.69 18.14
CA THR A 39 -13.04 -12.04 16.90
C THR A 39 -13.85 -12.58 15.72
N SER A 40 -14.37 -11.70 14.85
CA SER A 40 -15.13 -12.09 13.66
C SER A 40 -14.20 -12.54 12.54
N PHE A 41 -14.65 -13.46 11.68
CA PHE A 41 -13.89 -13.93 10.49
C PHE A 41 -13.48 -12.77 9.56
N ASP A 42 -14.25 -11.68 9.55
CA ASP A 42 -13.98 -10.50 8.73
C ASP A 42 -12.70 -9.75 9.15
N ASP A 43 -12.33 -9.80 10.44
CA ASP A 43 -11.14 -9.11 10.95
C ASP A 43 -9.83 -9.78 10.46
N HIS A 44 -9.84 -11.10 10.31
CA HIS A 44 -8.70 -11.85 9.77
C HIS A 44 -8.47 -11.61 8.26
N LEU A 45 -9.55 -11.43 7.50
CA LEU A 45 -9.45 -11.06 6.08
C LEU A 45 -8.90 -9.65 5.92
N ALA A 46 -9.32 -8.70 6.78
CA ALA A 46 -8.82 -7.34 6.78
C ALA A 46 -7.30 -7.29 7.06
N ASP A 47 -6.80 -8.03 8.04
CA ASP A 47 -5.37 -8.10 8.34
C ASP A 47 -4.55 -8.71 7.20
N GLY A 48 -5.07 -9.75 6.54
CA GLY A 48 -4.44 -10.35 5.36
C GLY A 48 -4.29 -9.37 4.20
N VAL A 49 -5.32 -8.55 3.95
CA VAL A 49 -5.29 -7.52 2.90
C VAL A 49 -4.28 -6.41 3.23
N ILE A 50 -4.18 -5.98 4.48
CA ILE A 50 -3.20 -4.97 4.91
C ILE A 50 -1.77 -5.51 4.78
N ALA A 51 -1.53 -6.75 5.18
CA ALA A 51 -0.22 -7.40 5.04
C ALA A 51 0.18 -7.54 3.56
N LEU A 52 -0.75 -7.98 2.70
CA LEU A 52 -0.51 -8.08 1.26
C LEU A 52 -0.23 -6.71 0.64
N GLY A 53 -0.99 -5.69 1.04
CA GLY A 53 -0.76 -4.30 0.63
C GLY A 53 0.63 -3.79 1.05
N GLY A 54 1.04 -4.06 2.29
CA GLY A 54 2.37 -3.72 2.79
C GLY A 54 3.50 -4.40 2.02
N LEU A 55 3.35 -5.69 1.71
CA LEU A 55 4.32 -6.45 0.91
C LEU A 55 4.43 -5.88 -0.51
N LEU A 56 3.31 -5.56 -1.14
CA LEU A 56 3.29 -5.00 -2.48
C LEU A 56 3.98 -3.62 -2.53
N VAL A 57 3.69 -2.77 -1.54
CA VAL A 57 4.33 -1.45 -1.39
C VAL A 57 5.84 -1.60 -1.17
N LEU A 58 6.26 -2.56 -0.35
CA LEU A 58 7.67 -2.84 -0.11
C LEU A 58 8.37 -3.33 -1.38
N ALA A 59 7.77 -4.26 -2.12
CA ALA A 59 8.28 -4.75 -3.39
C ALA A 59 8.38 -3.63 -4.44
N SER A 60 7.38 -2.73 -4.48
CA SER A 60 7.38 -1.53 -5.34
C SER A 60 8.58 -0.62 -5.02
N GLY A 61 8.78 -0.34 -3.73
CA GLY A 61 9.90 0.49 -3.26
C GLY A 61 11.26 -0.13 -3.55
N LEU A 62 11.42 -1.45 -3.34
CA LEU A 62 12.66 -2.18 -3.63
C LEU A 62 12.97 -2.15 -5.12
N ALA A 63 11.98 -2.42 -5.97
CA ALA A 63 12.17 -2.39 -7.42
C ALA A 63 12.59 -1.00 -7.90
N LEU A 64 11.98 0.06 -7.35
CA LEU A 64 12.34 1.44 -7.70
C LEU A 64 13.71 1.85 -7.14
N ALA A 65 14.05 1.43 -5.92
CA ALA A 65 15.37 1.67 -5.33
C ALA A 65 16.50 0.95 -6.10
N ALA A 66 16.20 -0.21 -6.68
CA ALA A 66 17.09 -0.94 -7.56
C ALA A 66 17.09 -0.39 -9.00
N LEU A 67 16.27 0.62 -9.31
CA LEU A 67 16.05 1.15 -10.67
C LEU A 67 15.62 0.08 -11.68
N SER A 68 14.88 -0.93 -11.23
CA SER A 68 14.43 -2.02 -12.09
C SER A 68 13.19 -1.64 -12.89
N ALA A 69 13.11 -2.08 -14.16
CA ALA A 69 11.90 -1.98 -14.98
C ALA A 69 10.65 -2.60 -14.31
N TRP A 70 10.83 -3.56 -13.39
CA TRP A 70 9.74 -4.14 -12.60
C TRP A 70 9.05 -3.13 -11.67
N ALA A 71 9.68 -1.99 -11.39
CA ALA A 71 9.06 -0.91 -10.62
C ALA A 71 7.73 -0.46 -11.27
N VAL A 72 7.69 -0.37 -12.60
CA VAL A 72 6.47 0.01 -13.33
C VAL A 72 5.34 -0.98 -13.05
N VAL A 73 5.63 -2.27 -13.16
CA VAL A 73 4.64 -3.34 -12.95
C VAL A 73 4.14 -3.34 -11.51
N ALA A 74 5.05 -3.22 -10.53
CA ALA A 74 4.71 -3.22 -9.11
C ALA A 74 3.85 -2.01 -8.72
N PHE A 75 4.22 -0.81 -9.16
CA PHE A 75 3.45 0.41 -8.90
C PHE A 75 2.08 0.40 -9.59
N LEU A 76 1.97 -0.10 -10.82
CA LEU A 76 0.68 -0.25 -11.49
C LEU A 76 -0.23 -1.26 -10.80
N ALA A 77 0.31 -2.39 -10.35
CA ALA A 77 -0.44 -3.39 -9.60
C ALA A 77 -0.99 -2.80 -8.30
N GLY A 78 -0.14 -2.12 -7.51
CA GLY A 78 -0.55 -1.47 -6.26
C GLY A 78 -1.60 -0.38 -6.47
N TRP A 79 -1.42 0.42 -7.53
CA TRP A 79 -2.34 1.47 -7.90
C TRP A 79 -3.72 0.88 -8.25
N THR A 80 -3.75 -0.19 -9.05
CA THR A 80 -4.98 -0.85 -9.47
C THR A 80 -5.74 -1.44 -8.28
N ILE A 81 -5.03 -2.11 -7.37
CA ILE A 81 -5.63 -2.69 -6.16
C ILE A 81 -6.22 -1.60 -5.25
N GLN A 82 -5.48 -0.52 -5.00
CA GLN A 82 -5.99 0.61 -4.19
C GLN A 82 -7.19 1.31 -4.84
N ALA A 83 -7.15 1.51 -6.16
CA ALA A 83 -8.26 2.11 -6.91
C ALA A 83 -9.51 1.23 -6.83
N ALA A 84 -9.36 -0.08 -7.04
CA ALA A 84 -10.46 -1.04 -6.94
C ALA A 84 -11.07 -1.07 -5.53
N TYR A 85 -10.22 -1.07 -4.49
CA TYR A 85 -10.67 -1.02 -3.10
C TYR A 85 -11.48 0.25 -2.81
N LEU A 86 -10.99 1.43 -3.20
CA LEU A 86 -11.69 2.69 -2.97
C LEU A 86 -13.02 2.76 -3.74
N LEU A 87 -13.06 2.24 -4.97
CA LEU A 87 -14.27 2.19 -5.78
C LEU A 87 -15.32 1.27 -5.14
N TRP A 88 -14.91 0.08 -4.68
CA TRP A 88 -15.77 -0.86 -4.00
C TRP A 88 -16.27 -0.31 -2.66
N ALA A 89 -15.37 0.22 -1.83
CA ALA A 89 -15.70 0.76 -0.51
C ALA A 89 -16.67 1.96 -0.60
N ASN A 90 -16.49 2.84 -1.59
CA ASN A 90 -17.40 3.97 -1.82
C ASN A 90 -18.80 3.52 -2.26
N ARG A 91 -18.91 2.39 -2.98
CA ARG A 91 -20.18 1.81 -3.42
C ARG A 91 -20.89 1.03 -2.32
N ALA A 92 -20.16 0.22 -1.55
CA ALA A 92 -20.72 -0.68 -0.55
C ALA A 92 -21.13 0.06 0.74
N TYR A 93 -20.41 1.11 1.12
CA TYR A 93 -20.62 1.80 2.40
C TYR A 93 -20.69 3.33 2.24
N PRO A 94 -21.73 3.89 1.61
CA PRO A 94 -21.81 5.32 1.33
C PRO A 94 -21.90 6.21 2.60
N ASN A 95 -22.53 5.73 3.68
CA ASN A 95 -22.77 6.49 4.93
C ASN A 95 -22.03 5.91 6.16
N ASP A 96 -20.84 5.37 5.94
CA ASP A 96 -20.04 4.75 7.00
C ASP A 96 -19.51 5.80 8.01
N PRO A 97 -19.66 5.58 9.33
CA PRO A 97 -19.02 6.40 10.36
C PRO A 97 -17.48 6.45 10.26
N ALA A 98 -16.84 5.51 9.55
CA ALA A 98 -15.39 5.50 9.29
C ALA A 98 -14.92 6.51 8.20
N ALA A 99 -15.70 7.56 7.92
CA ALA A 99 -15.40 8.57 6.88
C ALA A 99 -13.99 9.21 7.00
N ALA A 100 -13.47 9.37 8.21
CA ALA A 100 -12.12 9.89 8.44
C ALA A 100 -11.02 8.95 7.91
N GLY A 101 -11.17 7.63 8.10
CA GLY A 101 -10.25 6.62 7.56
C GLY A 101 -10.25 6.60 6.04
N ARG A 102 -11.43 6.76 5.43
CA ARG A 102 -11.60 6.83 3.97
C ARG A 102 -10.90 8.05 3.37
N ARG A 103 -11.02 9.24 3.99
CA ARG A 103 -10.29 10.44 3.55
C ARG A 103 -8.78 10.21 3.57
N ARG A 104 -8.26 9.56 4.63
CA ARG A 104 -6.84 9.22 4.73
C ARG A 104 -6.40 8.26 3.63
N ALA A 105 -7.22 7.27 3.30
CA ALA A 105 -6.97 6.34 2.19
C ALA A 105 -6.98 7.05 0.82
N VAL A 106 -7.88 8.02 0.60
CA VAL A 106 -7.92 8.83 -0.62
C VAL A 106 -6.66 9.70 -0.75
N HIS A 107 -6.22 10.36 0.32
CA HIS A 107 -4.97 11.13 0.29
C HIS A 107 -3.75 10.25 0.04
N ALA A 108 -3.69 9.06 0.65
CA ALA A 108 -2.64 8.08 0.39
C ALA A 108 -2.65 7.61 -1.07
N PHE A 109 -3.83 7.34 -1.63
CA PHE A 109 -3.99 6.97 -3.04
C PHE A 109 -3.58 8.10 -4.00
N ALA A 110 -3.88 9.37 -3.67
CA ALA A 110 -3.44 10.50 -4.46
C ALA A 110 -1.90 10.61 -4.50
N ALA A 111 -1.24 10.45 -3.35
CA ALA A 111 0.22 10.42 -3.27
C ALA A 111 0.81 9.22 -4.04
N TYR A 112 0.18 8.04 -3.92
CA TYR A 112 0.59 6.85 -4.66
C TYR A 112 0.43 7.04 -6.17
N THR A 113 -0.68 7.64 -6.61
CA THR A 113 -0.93 7.96 -8.02
C THR A 113 0.13 8.91 -8.59
N ALA A 114 0.51 9.95 -7.84
CA ALA A 114 1.57 10.85 -8.26
C ALA A 114 2.92 10.13 -8.39
N ALA A 115 3.24 9.22 -7.46
CA ALA A 115 4.43 8.39 -7.54
C ALA A 115 4.38 7.42 -8.74
N THR A 116 3.25 6.74 -8.98
CA THR A 116 3.08 5.85 -10.13
C THR A 116 3.24 6.61 -11.45
N ALA A 117 2.66 7.81 -11.59
CA ALA A 117 2.84 8.65 -12.77
C ALA A 117 4.31 9.01 -12.99
N LEU A 118 5.04 9.36 -11.93
CA LEU A 118 6.47 9.63 -12.01
C LEU A 118 7.25 8.38 -12.47
N VAL A 119 6.98 7.21 -11.86
CA VAL A 119 7.63 5.94 -12.24
C VAL A 119 7.35 5.59 -13.71
N LEU A 120 6.14 5.83 -14.22
CA LEU A 120 5.79 5.59 -15.63
C LEU A 120 6.59 6.46 -16.61
N THR A 121 7.04 7.65 -16.19
CA THR A 121 7.88 8.52 -17.03
C THR A 121 9.36 8.13 -17.02
N MET A 122 9.83 7.34 -16.04
CA MET A 122 11.24 6.98 -15.89
C MET A 122 11.83 6.08 -16.99
N PRO A 123 11.09 5.11 -17.58
CA PRO A 123 11.56 4.38 -18.75
C PRO A 123 11.86 5.30 -19.94
N LEU A 124 11.02 6.32 -20.16
CA LEU A 124 11.19 7.30 -21.25
C LEU A 124 12.44 8.17 -21.06
N MET A 125 12.92 8.29 -19.82
CA MET A 125 14.12 9.05 -19.47
C MET A 125 15.39 8.16 -19.41
N GLY A 126 15.28 6.86 -19.69
CA GLY A 126 16.40 5.91 -19.64
C GLY A 126 16.92 5.61 -18.23
N VAL A 127 16.10 5.86 -17.19
CA VAL A 127 16.52 5.76 -15.78
C VAL A 127 16.30 4.37 -15.19
N LEU A 128 15.42 3.56 -15.79
CA LEU A 128 15.14 2.19 -15.35
C LEU A 128 15.84 1.19 -16.28
N GLY A 129 16.49 0.19 -15.69
CA GLY A 129 17.19 -0.92 -16.37
C GLY A 129 16.48 -2.25 -16.26
#